data_AF-A0A0F9UZQ8-F1
#
_entry.id   AF-A0A0F9UZQ8-F1
#
_cell.length_a   1.000
_cell.length_b   1.000
_cell.length_c   1.000
_cell.angle_alpha   90.00
_cell.angle_beta   90.00
_cell.angle_gamma   90.00
#
_symmetry.space_group_name_H-M   'P 1'
#
loop_
_entity.id
_entity.type
_entity.pdbx_description
1 polymer ?
#
loop_
_entity_poly.entity_id
_entity_poly.type
_entity_poly.pdbx_seq_one_letter_code
_entity_poly.pdbx_strand_id
1 'polypeptide(L)'
;DANYRFQVERRMPGGGPPPAEGRSPVRLRYHKLLMQPILASMWATLAPILAPNISSTDEVCVVGAGFGWGVDAIIVETGAVNVVGIDISQYIADEQGNTEEAEIRAEISAVGLDPDIGRGADILAFASDGLPRSNVIVLNNDAASGPQRQAIRQALGGNWPSVVISENIIDDSWTDTDIENLRNSMNGFGGQQRLIFVYKGTAARTHQDLFDLLPGTKEVISTDGLVYLS
;
A
#
# COMPACT_ATOMS: atom_id res chain seq x y z
N ASP A 1 -4.27 -7.39 -9.64
CA ASP A 1 -4.50 -5.95 -9.39
C ASP A 1 -5.35 -5.28 -10.46
N ALA A 2 -4.96 -5.22 -11.75
CA ALA A 2 -5.71 -4.49 -12.82
C ALA A 2 -7.21 -4.83 -13.03
N ASN A 3 -7.69 -5.94 -12.45
CA ASN A 3 -9.10 -6.33 -12.45
C ASN A 3 -9.89 -5.74 -11.27
N TYR A 4 -9.22 -5.17 -10.28
CA TYR A 4 -9.82 -4.52 -9.14
C TYR A 4 -10.49 -3.23 -9.62
N ARG A 5 -11.79 -3.10 -9.37
CA ARG A 5 -12.61 -1.97 -9.80
C ARG A 5 -13.50 -1.52 -8.65
N PHE A 6 -13.56 -0.22 -8.45
CA PHE A 6 -14.49 0.41 -7.52
C PHE A 6 -15.60 1.13 -8.29
N GLN A 7 -16.77 1.16 -7.68
CA GLN A 7 -17.91 1.88 -8.20
C GLN A 7 -18.05 3.21 -7.47
N VAL A 8 -18.03 4.33 -8.21
CA VAL A 8 -18.32 5.64 -7.64
C VAL A 8 -19.81 5.93 -7.78
N GLU A 9 -20.54 5.85 -6.67
CA GLU A 9 -21.92 6.34 -6.58
C GLU A 9 -21.95 7.65 -5.78
N ARG A 10 -22.29 8.76 -6.45
CA ARG A 10 -22.47 10.03 -5.74
C ARG A 10 -23.87 10.06 -5.10
N ARG A 11 -23.97 9.76 -3.81
CA ARG A 11 -25.10 10.21 -2.98
C ARG A 11 -24.82 11.65 -2.52
N MET A 12 -25.47 12.62 -3.17
CA MET A 12 -25.46 14.01 -2.70
C MET A 12 -26.12 14.12 -1.31
N PRO A 13 -25.65 15.03 -0.43
CA PRO A 13 -26.36 15.37 0.80
C PRO A 13 -27.78 15.85 0.45
N GLY A 14 -28.79 15.18 0.98
CA GLY A 14 -30.20 15.39 0.61
C GLY A 14 -30.87 14.20 -0.09
N GLY A 15 -30.15 13.09 -0.29
CA GLY A 15 -30.73 11.90 -0.93
C GLY A 15 -30.98 12.15 -2.40
N GLY A 16 -29.90 12.18 -3.19
CA GLY A 16 -30.03 12.10 -4.64
C GLY A 16 -30.92 10.92 -5.02
N PRO A 17 -31.72 11.04 -6.10
CA PRO A 17 -32.67 10.00 -6.48
C PRO A 17 -31.96 8.65 -6.60
N PRO A 18 -32.65 7.52 -6.28
CA PRO A 18 -32.11 6.18 -6.55
C PRO A 18 -31.59 6.14 -7.99
N PRO A 19 -30.55 5.35 -8.30
CA PRO A 19 -29.86 5.39 -9.59
C PRO A 19 -30.90 5.45 -10.71
N ALA A 20 -31.00 6.63 -11.33
CA ALA A 20 -32.04 6.88 -12.31
C ALA A 20 -31.75 5.95 -13.50
N GLU A 21 -32.62 4.96 -13.68
CA GLU A 21 -32.91 4.28 -14.94
C GLU A 21 -31.70 3.76 -15.74
N GLY A 22 -31.31 2.50 -15.53
CA GLY A 22 -30.61 1.69 -16.53
C GLY A 22 -29.22 2.16 -16.99
N ARG A 23 -28.58 3.12 -16.31
CA ARG A 23 -27.25 3.63 -16.69
C ARG A 23 -26.13 2.73 -16.18
N SER A 24 -25.15 2.47 -17.05
CA SER A 24 -23.94 1.72 -16.70
C SER A 24 -23.08 2.52 -15.72
N PRO A 25 -22.59 1.88 -14.63
CA PRO A 25 -21.71 2.55 -13.67
C PRO A 25 -20.33 2.83 -14.27
N VAL A 26 -19.75 3.99 -13.93
CA VAL A 26 -18.32 4.26 -14.17
C VAL A 26 -17.52 3.46 -13.13
N ARG A 27 -16.59 2.64 -13.61
CA ARG A 27 -15.79 1.75 -12.77
C ARG A 27 -14.33 2.16 -12.83
N LEU A 28 -13.87 2.83 -11.78
CA LEU A 28 -12.48 3.26 -11.65
C LEU A 28 -11.64 2.12 -11.09
N ARG A 29 -10.35 2.03 -11.45
CA ARG A 29 -9.44 1.04 -10.88
C ARG A 29 -8.85 1.58 -9.57
N TYR A 30 -7.57 1.30 -9.32
CA TYR A 30 -6.82 1.66 -8.12
C TYR A 30 -6.61 3.17 -8.03
N HIS A 31 -7.69 3.89 -7.73
CA HIS A 31 -7.75 5.34 -7.85
C HIS A 31 -7.46 6.02 -6.51
N LYS A 32 -6.62 7.05 -6.51
CA LYS A 32 -6.20 7.82 -5.32
C LYS A 32 -7.37 8.33 -4.51
N LEU A 33 -8.41 8.90 -5.14
CA LEU A 33 -9.63 9.37 -4.47
C LEU A 33 -10.22 8.34 -3.48
N LEU A 34 -10.18 7.06 -3.84
CA LEU A 34 -10.79 5.99 -3.06
C LEU A 34 -9.78 5.27 -2.17
N MET A 35 -8.60 5.00 -2.72
CA MET A 35 -7.61 4.18 -2.03
C MET A 35 -6.76 4.98 -1.06
N GLN A 36 -6.45 6.25 -1.34
CA GLN A 36 -5.63 7.08 -0.46
C GLN A 36 -6.26 7.25 0.93
N PRO A 37 -7.57 7.53 1.08
CA PRO A 37 -8.19 7.59 2.41
C PRO A 37 -8.18 6.24 3.15
N ILE A 38 -8.36 5.12 2.43
CA ILE A 38 -8.32 3.77 3.02
C ILE A 38 -6.91 3.49 3.56
N LEU A 39 -5.89 3.70 2.73
CA LEU A 39 -4.51 3.50 3.14
C LEU A 39 -4.12 4.51 4.23
N ALA A 40 -4.50 5.77 4.13
CA ALA A 40 -4.26 6.75 5.19
C ALA A 40 -4.90 6.31 6.52
N SER A 41 -6.10 5.73 6.52
CA SER A 41 -6.72 5.20 7.74
C SER A 41 -5.99 3.96 8.28
N MET A 42 -5.56 3.06 7.41
CA MET A 42 -4.75 1.91 7.81
C MET A 42 -3.44 2.39 8.43
N TRP A 43 -2.72 3.26 7.75
CA TRP A 43 -1.46 3.81 8.22
C TRP A 43 -1.61 4.71 9.44
N ALA A 44 -2.71 5.43 9.62
CA ALA A 44 -3.00 6.14 10.87
C ALA A 44 -3.13 5.19 12.08
N THR A 45 -3.49 3.92 11.84
CA THR A 45 -3.49 2.88 12.87
C THR A 45 -2.09 2.31 13.11
N LEU A 46 -1.34 2.07 12.03
CA LEU A 46 -0.01 1.45 12.09
C LEU A 46 1.07 2.41 12.58
N ALA A 47 1.01 3.67 12.15
CA ALA A 47 2.05 4.66 12.33
C ALA A 47 2.40 4.93 13.81
N PRO A 48 1.45 5.16 14.73
CA PRO A 48 1.76 5.34 16.14
C PRO A 48 2.41 4.11 16.78
N ILE A 49 2.17 2.92 16.21
CA ILE A 49 2.72 1.66 16.70
C ILE A 49 4.15 1.46 16.16
N LEU A 50 4.38 1.85 14.91
CA LEU A 50 5.68 1.75 14.24
C LEU A 50 6.66 2.85 14.69
N ALA A 51 6.18 4.06 14.97
CA ALA A 51 7.00 5.23 15.28
C ALA A 51 7.96 5.04 16.47
N PRO A 52 7.60 4.39 17.59
CA PRO A 52 8.55 4.11 18.68
C PRO A 52 9.68 3.15 18.27
N ASN A 53 9.47 2.36 17.22
CA ASN A 53 10.39 1.33 16.77
C ASN A 53 11.18 1.75 15.52
N ILE A 54 10.81 2.84 14.86
CA ILE A 54 11.49 3.36 13.67
C ILE A 54 12.06 4.74 13.99
N SER A 55 13.38 4.86 13.89
CA SER A 55 14.11 6.10 14.05
C SER A 55 14.19 6.87 12.73
N SER A 56 14.39 8.18 12.80
CA SER A 56 14.67 9.02 11.62
C SER A 56 15.93 8.60 10.86
N THR A 57 16.82 7.84 11.51
CA THR A 57 18.08 7.32 10.94
C THR A 57 17.95 5.92 10.36
N ASP A 58 16.79 5.27 10.50
CA ASP A 58 16.59 3.94 9.93
C ASP A 58 16.49 4.01 8.40
N GLU A 59 17.00 2.96 7.77
CA GLU A 59 16.87 2.69 6.34
C GLU A 59 15.68 1.75 6.17
N VAL A 60 14.55 2.28 5.72
CA VAL A 60 13.26 1.57 5.78
C VAL A 60 12.87 1.08 4.39
N CYS A 61 12.55 -0.21 4.28
CA CYS A 61 11.98 -0.83 3.08
C CYS A 61 10.55 -1.27 3.36
N VAL A 62 9.60 -0.79 2.56
CA VAL A 62 8.17 -1.15 2.65
C VAL A 62 7.84 -2.10 1.51
N VAL A 63 7.39 -3.31 1.85
CA VAL A 63 7.05 -4.37 0.89
C VAL A 63 5.57 -4.39 0.61
N GLY A 64 5.21 -4.39 -0.68
CA GLY A 64 3.83 -4.31 -1.14
C GLY A 64 3.27 -2.91 -1.04
N ALA A 65 4.13 -1.89 -1.26
CA ALA A 65 3.85 -0.49 -0.98
C ALA A 65 2.76 0.14 -1.88
N GLY A 66 2.23 -0.59 -2.86
CA GLY A 66 1.28 -0.06 -3.82
C GLY A 66 1.91 1.04 -4.68
N PHE A 67 1.18 2.14 -4.87
CA PHE A 67 1.74 3.37 -5.45
C PHE A 67 2.65 4.14 -4.45
N GLY A 68 2.85 3.66 -3.22
CA GLY A 68 3.73 4.28 -2.23
C GLY A 68 3.04 5.23 -1.25
N TRP A 69 1.70 5.26 -1.22
CA TRP A 69 0.98 6.05 -0.21
C TRP A 69 1.28 5.61 1.23
N GLY A 70 1.63 4.33 1.44
CA GLY A 70 2.13 3.86 2.72
C GLY A 70 3.54 4.34 3.08
N VAL A 71 4.39 4.51 2.07
CA VAL A 71 5.71 5.11 2.25
C VAL A 71 5.59 6.57 2.67
N ASP A 72 4.72 7.35 2.00
CA ASP A 72 4.42 8.73 2.39
C ASP A 72 3.95 8.80 3.85
N ALA A 73 3.04 7.90 4.26
CA ALA A 73 2.55 7.87 5.62
C ALA A 73 3.65 7.53 6.65
N ILE A 74 4.54 6.57 6.35
CA ILE A 74 5.68 6.26 7.21
C ILE A 74 6.60 7.46 7.37
N ILE A 75 6.94 8.15 6.27
CA ILE A 75 7.82 9.32 6.31
C ILE A 75 7.21 10.40 7.20
N VAL A 76 5.92 10.71 7.00
CA VAL A 76 5.21 11.75 7.76
C VAL A 76 5.18 11.44 9.25
N GLU A 77 4.92 10.18 9.62
CA GLU A 77 4.63 9.82 11.01
C GLU A 77 5.88 9.42 11.82
N THR A 78 6.88 8.83 11.17
CA THR A 78 8.12 8.37 11.85
C THR A 78 9.26 9.39 11.73
N GLY A 79 9.18 10.29 10.75
CA GLY A 79 10.30 11.18 10.40
C GLY A 79 11.48 10.45 9.76
N ALA A 80 11.33 9.17 9.39
CA ALA A 80 12.33 8.43 8.62
C ALA A 80 12.56 9.13 7.28
N VAL A 81 13.83 9.46 7.01
CA VAL A 81 14.20 10.22 5.82
C VAL A 81 14.54 9.30 4.65
N ASN A 82 15.01 8.09 4.93
CA ASN A 82 15.37 7.09 3.93
C ASN A 82 14.36 5.95 3.93
N VAL A 83 13.27 6.13 3.18
CA VAL A 83 12.22 5.14 3.02
C VAL A 83 12.05 4.81 1.54
N VAL A 84 12.04 3.52 1.21
CA VAL A 84 11.77 3.03 -0.15
C VAL A 84 10.61 2.05 -0.13
N GLY A 85 9.72 2.17 -1.11
CA GLY A 85 8.68 1.18 -1.37
C GLY A 85 9.11 0.20 -2.46
N ILE A 86 8.72 -1.06 -2.32
CA ILE A 86 8.81 -2.06 -3.39
C ILE A 86 7.45 -2.73 -3.62
N ASP A 87 7.17 -3.05 -4.89
CA ASP A 87 5.98 -3.79 -5.30
C ASP A 87 6.30 -4.62 -6.56
N ILE A 88 5.48 -5.63 -6.88
CA ILE A 88 5.62 -6.46 -8.09
C ILE A 88 4.44 -6.31 -9.06
N SER A 89 3.45 -5.50 -8.71
CA SER A 89 2.31 -5.24 -9.57
C SER A 89 2.78 -4.53 -10.85
N GLN A 90 2.67 -5.24 -11.97
CA GLN A 90 2.95 -4.66 -13.28
C GLN A 90 2.09 -3.41 -13.53
N TYR A 91 0.84 -3.40 -13.05
CA TYR A 91 -0.02 -2.23 -13.17
C TYR A 91 0.57 -1.02 -12.45
N ILE A 92 1.07 -1.18 -11.21
CA ILE A 92 1.73 -0.10 -10.47
C ILE A 92 2.99 0.36 -11.21
N ALA A 93 3.81 -0.59 -11.70
CA ALA A 93 5.03 -0.28 -12.44
C ALA A 93 4.76 0.56 -13.70
N ASP A 94 3.69 0.26 -14.41
CA ASP A 94 3.29 0.95 -15.64
C ASP A 94 2.65 2.33 -15.36
N GLU A 95 2.02 2.50 -14.19
CA GLU A 95 1.17 3.66 -13.89
C GLU A 95 1.77 4.67 -12.89
N GLN A 96 2.84 4.34 -12.17
CA GLN A 96 3.37 5.19 -11.08
C GLN A 96 3.78 6.61 -11.50
N GLY A 97 4.11 6.81 -12.78
CA GLY A 97 4.45 8.12 -13.35
C GLY A 97 3.29 8.86 -14.03
N ASN A 98 2.10 8.27 -14.05
CA ASN A 98 0.93 8.81 -14.75
C ASN A 98 -0.02 9.53 -13.79
N THR A 99 -0.88 10.38 -14.36
CA THR A 99 -2.06 10.90 -13.68
C THR A 99 -3.24 9.97 -13.93
N GLU A 100 -4.25 10.04 -13.05
CA GLU A 100 -5.45 9.21 -13.16
C GLU A 100 -6.42 9.71 -14.24
N GLU A 101 -6.22 10.94 -14.71
CA GLU A 101 -7.14 11.64 -15.59
C GLU A 101 -7.43 10.87 -16.89
N ALA A 102 -6.39 10.31 -17.53
CA ALA A 102 -6.56 9.58 -18.77
C ALA A 102 -7.44 8.32 -18.58
N GLU A 103 -7.26 7.62 -17.45
CA GLU A 103 -8.08 6.45 -17.11
C GLU A 103 -9.52 6.86 -16.83
N ILE A 104 -9.73 7.92 -16.04
CA ILE A 104 -11.07 8.42 -15.73
C ILE A 104 -11.81 8.85 -17.00
N ARG A 105 -11.15 9.59 -17.89
CA ARG A 105 -11.71 10.01 -19.18
C ARG A 105 -12.13 8.80 -20.01
N ALA A 106 -11.33 7.74 -20.04
CA ALA A 106 -11.64 6.52 -20.76
C ALA A 106 -12.85 5.79 -20.15
N GLU A 107 -12.92 5.64 -18.83
CA GLU A 107 -14.04 4.97 -18.14
C GLU A 107 -15.35 5.80 -18.20
N ILE A 108 -15.27 7.13 -18.20
CA ILE A 108 -16.42 8.02 -18.47
C ILE A 108 -16.93 7.82 -19.90
N SER A 109 -16.03 7.83 -20.88
CA SER A 109 -16.38 7.65 -22.29
C SER A 109 -16.98 6.27 -22.56
N ALA A 110 -16.48 5.24 -21.87
CA ALA A 110 -16.96 3.86 -22.01
C ALA A 110 -18.43 3.67 -21.62
N VAL A 111 -18.98 4.53 -20.75
CA VAL A 111 -20.41 4.51 -20.38
C VAL A 111 -21.26 5.50 -21.19
N GLY A 112 -20.70 6.06 -22.27
CA GLY A 112 -21.40 6.97 -23.18
C GLY A 112 -21.54 8.40 -22.68
N LEU A 113 -20.71 8.82 -21.71
CA LEU A 113 -20.64 10.20 -21.24
C LEU A 113 -19.48 10.94 -21.90
N ASP A 114 -19.64 12.25 -22.09
CA ASP A 114 -18.57 13.12 -22.55
C ASP A 114 -17.76 13.65 -21.35
N PRO A 115 -16.44 13.38 -21.24
CA PRO A 115 -15.62 13.83 -20.12
C PRO A 115 -15.50 15.34 -19.98
N ASP A 116 -15.75 16.11 -21.03
CA ASP A 116 -15.51 17.56 -21.04
C ASP A 116 -16.78 18.38 -20.81
N ILE A 117 -17.97 17.75 -20.79
CA ILE A 117 -19.24 18.45 -20.55
C ILE A 117 -20.22 17.69 -19.64
N GLY A 118 -21.16 18.43 -19.05
CA GLY A 118 -22.27 17.88 -18.28
C GLY A 118 -21.82 16.91 -17.19
N ARG A 119 -22.40 15.71 -17.17
CA ARG A 119 -22.14 14.73 -16.10
C ARG A 119 -20.73 14.13 -16.16
N GLY A 120 -20.12 14.01 -17.34
CA GLY A 120 -18.75 13.49 -17.42
C GLY A 120 -17.75 14.49 -16.85
N ALA A 121 -17.90 15.78 -17.16
CA ALA A 121 -17.10 16.84 -16.54
C ALA A 121 -17.23 16.86 -15.00
N ASP A 122 -18.45 16.71 -14.46
CA ASP A 122 -18.67 16.64 -13.01
C ASP A 122 -17.94 15.46 -12.35
N ILE A 123 -17.89 14.30 -13.01
CA ILE A 123 -17.21 13.10 -12.50
C ILE A 123 -15.70 13.30 -12.59
N LEU A 124 -15.20 13.80 -13.72
CA LEU A 124 -13.79 14.06 -13.93
C LEU A 124 -13.24 15.04 -12.89
N ALA A 125 -13.95 16.14 -12.65
CA ALA A 125 -13.56 17.15 -11.66
C ALA A 125 -13.62 16.65 -10.20
N PHE A 126 -14.43 15.63 -9.92
CA PHE A 126 -14.51 15.02 -8.60
C PHE A 126 -13.44 13.96 -8.38
N ALA A 127 -13.17 13.14 -9.39
CA ALA A 127 -12.26 12.00 -9.29
C ALA A 127 -10.79 12.38 -9.51
N SER A 128 -10.53 13.27 -10.47
CA SER A 128 -9.17 13.71 -10.79
C SER A 128 -8.78 14.91 -9.95
N ASP A 129 -7.64 14.84 -9.28
CA ASP A 129 -6.96 16.01 -8.70
C ASP A 129 -5.91 16.60 -9.66
N GLY A 130 -5.73 16.00 -10.85
CA GLY A 130 -4.72 16.38 -11.83
C GLY A 130 -3.27 16.11 -11.41
N LEU A 131 -3.07 15.48 -10.24
CA LEU A 131 -1.75 15.16 -9.72
C LEU A 131 -1.34 13.75 -10.15
N PRO A 132 -0.03 13.43 -10.05
CA PRO A 132 0.42 12.06 -10.16
C PRO A 132 -0.29 11.16 -9.13
N ARG A 133 -0.42 9.88 -9.47
CA ARG A 133 -0.98 8.87 -8.57
C ARG A 133 -0.29 8.88 -7.20
N SER A 134 1.03 9.04 -7.18
CA SER A 134 1.83 9.14 -5.97
C SER A 134 2.96 10.14 -6.12
N ASN A 135 3.43 10.67 -4.99
CA ASN A 135 4.58 11.57 -4.93
C ASN A 135 5.90 10.81 -4.74
N VAL A 136 5.84 9.50 -4.49
CA VAL A 136 7.02 8.64 -4.32
C VAL A 136 7.02 7.54 -5.38
N ILE A 137 8.22 7.26 -5.90
CA ILE A 137 8.44 6.17 -6.84
C ILE A 137 8.60 4.88 -6.03
N VAL A 138 7.92 3.82 -6.47
CA VAL A 138 8.02 2.48 -5.92
C VAL A 138 8.80 1.61 -6.90
N LEU A 139 9.76 0.85 -6.39
CA LEU A 139 10.55 -0.02 -7.26
C LEU A 139 9.75 -1.27 -7.62
N ASN A 140 9.70 -1.61 -8.90
CA ASN A 140 9.16 -2.90 -9.35
C ASN A 140 10.16 -4.04 -9.03
N ASN A 141 10.11 -4.57 -7.81
CA ASN A 141 11.06 -5.55 -7.28
C ASN A 141 10.41 -6.44 -6.21
N ASP A 142 10.83 -7.71 -6.14
CA ASP A 142 10.51 -8.65 -5.06
C ASP A 142 11.70 -8.94 -4.12
N ALA A 143 12.85 -8.33 -4.40
CA ALA A 143 14.11 -8.56 -3.68
C ALA A 143 14.62 -10.01 -3.74
N ALA A 144 14.09 -10.86 -4.61
CA ALA A 144 14.45 -12.28 -4.68
C ALA A 144 15.86 -12.52 -5.24
N SER A 145 16.36 -11.61 -6.08
CA SER A 145 17.69 -11.73 -6.70
C SER A 145 18.68 -10.66 -6.24
N GLY A 146 19.99 -10.96 -6.33
CA GLY A 146 21.07 -10.04 -5.98
C GLY A 146 20.98 -8.67 -6.68
N PRO A 147 20.73 -8.61 -8.00
CA PRO A 147 20.56 -7.34 -8.71
C PRO A 147 19.38 -6.50 -8.20
N GLN A 148 18.24 -7.13 -7.92
CA GLN A 148 17.07 -6.40 -7.39
C GLN A 148 17.35 -5.84 -5.99
N ARG A 149 18.03 -6.60 -5.14
CA ARG A 149 18.48 -6.13 -3.83
C ARG A 149 19.46 -4.98 -3.92
N GLN A 150 20.36 -5.02 -4.91
CA GLN A 150 21.29 -3.93 -5.18
C GLN A 150 20.55 -2.65 -5.62
N ALA A 151 19.49 -2.77 -6.42
CA ALA A 151 18.66 -1.63 -6.80
C ALA A 151 17.99 -0.97 -5.59
N ILE A 152 17.47 -1.78 -4.66
CA ILE A 152 16.85 -1.31 -3.41
C ILE A 152 17.90 -0.61 -2.52
N ARG A 153 19.08 -1.21 -2.37
CA ARG A 153 20.21 -0.60 -1.68
C ARG A 153 20.64 0.74 -2.30
N GLN A 154 20.64 0.83 -3.63
CA GLN A 154 20.98 2.08 -4.33
C GLN A 154 19.92 3.16 -4.09
N ALA A 155 18.65 2.80 -4.04
CA ALA A 155 17.57 3.73 -3.69
C ALA A 155 17.68 4.26 -2.25
N LEU A 156 18.21 3.44 -1.33
CA LEU A 156 18.55 3.82 0.05
C LEU A 156 19.97 4.44 0.17
N GLY A 157 20.45 5.14 -0.86
CA GLY A 157 21.73 5.85 -0.80
C GLY A 157 22.97 4.97 -0.67
N GLY A 158 22.87 3.67 -0.95
CA GLY A 158 23.96 2.69 -0.80
C GLY A 158 23.95 1.93 0.52
N ASN A 159 22.94 2.12 1.36
CA ASN A 159 22.75 1.41 2.63
C ASN A 159 21.80 0.22 2.48
N TRP A 160 22.02 -0.81 3.31
CA TRP A 160 21.04 -1.88 3.43
C TRP A 160 19.89 -1.43 4.34
N PRO A 161 18.64 -1.88 4.08
CA PRO A 161 17.54 -1.63 5.01
C PRO A 161 17.89 -2.12 6.42
N SER A 162 17.74 -1.25 7.42
CA SER A 162 17.78 -1.63 8.84
C SER A 162 16.42 -2.14 9.31
N VAL A 163 15.35 -1.73 8.62
CA VAL A 163 13.96 -2.11 8.90
C VAL A 163 13.27 -2.52 7.60
N VAL A 164 12.57 -3.64 7.63
CA VAL A 164 11.70 -4.09 6.54
C VAL A 164 10.30 -4.32 7.09
N ILE A 165 9.33 -3.67 6.46
CA ILE A 165 7.92 -3.64 6.88
C ILE A 165 7.09 -4.24 5.76
N SER A 166 6.17 -5.13 6.07
CA SER A 166 5.13 -5.51 5.12
C SER A 166 3.94 -4.55 5.24
N GLU A 167 3.40 -4.09 4.11
CA GLU A 167 2.12 -3.37 4.09
C GLU A 167 0.95 -4.24 4.59
N ASN A 168 1.09 -5.56 4.52
CA ASN A 168 0.00 -6.46 4.89
C ASN A 168 -0.11 -6.66 6.41
N ILE A 169 -1.32 -6.48 6.92
CA ILE A 169 -1.69 -6.92 8.26
C ILE A 169 -2.00 -8.41 8.19
N ILE A 170 -1.28 -9.22 8.96
CA ILE A 170 -1.54 -10.65 9.09
C ILE A 170 -2.79 -10.85 9.96
N ASP A 171 -3.75 -11.61 9.45
CA ASP A 171 -4.96 -12.02 10.18
C ASP A 171 -5.31 -13.50 9.92
N ASP A 172 -6.51 -13.92 10.36
CA ASP A 172 -6.99 -15.29 10.25
C ASP A 172 -7.24 -15.75 8.81
N SER A 173 -7.27 -14.84 7.83
CA SER A 173 -7.43 -15.20 6.42
C SER A 173 -6.14 -15.72 5.77
N TRP A 174 -4.99 -15.46 6.40
CA TRP A 174 -3.69 -15.88 5.88
C TRP A 174 -3.38 -17.32 6.26
N THR A 175 -2.95 -18.14 5.30
CA THR A 175 -2.44 -19.48 5.60
C THR A 175 -1.01 -19.39 6.14
N ASP A 176 -0.55 -20.43 6.83
CA ASP A 176 0.84 -20.51 7.29
C ASP A 176 1.82 -20.37 6.12
N THR A 177 1.48 -20.97 4.98
CA THR A 177 2.25 -20.85 3.73
C THR A 177 2.33 -19.40 3.22
N ASP A 178 1.27 -18.62 3.32
CA ASP A 178 1.29 -17.21 2.92
C ASP A 178 2.26 -16.40 3.79
N ILE A 179 2.25 -16.66 5.10
CA ILE A 179 3.14 -16.01 6.08
C ILE A 179 4.60 -16.41 5.81
N GLU A 180 4.87 -17.69 5.57
CA GLU A 180 6.21 -18.18 5.23
C GLU A 180 6.72 -17.58 3.92
N ASN A 181 5.87 -17.47 2.91
CA ASN A 181 6.21 -16.87 1.63
C ASN A 181 6.54 -15.38 1.80
N LEU A 182 5.74 -14.65 2.57
CA LEU A 182 6.02 -13.24 2.91
C LEU A 182 7.34 -13.09 3.68
N ARG A 183 7.59 -13.94 4.69
CA ARG A 183 8.88 -13.96 5.40
C ARG A 183 10.04 -14.18 4.44
N ASN A 184 9.91 -15.13 3.52
CA ASN A 184 10.98 -15.49 2.59
C ASN A 184 11.28 -14.36 1.60
N SER A 185 10.29 -13.59 1.15
CA SER A 185 10.53 -12.42 0.31
C SER A 185 11.26 -11.30 1.07
N MET A 186 11.00 -11.15 2.37
CA MET A 186 11.66 -10.13 3.22
C MET A 186 13.05 -10.53 3.71
N ASN A 187 13.41 -11.82 3.70
CA ASN A 187 14.73 -12.28 4.15
C ASN A 187 15.88 -11.96 3.18
N GLY A 188 15.59 -11.42 2.00
CA GLY A 188 16.58 -11.21 0.95
C GLY A 188 17.70 -10.22 1.29
N PHE A 189 17.44 -9.19 2.10
CA PHE A 189 18.23 -7.96 2.07
C PHE A 189 19.64 -8.02 2.68
N GLY A 190 20.02 -9.09 3.38
CA GLY A 190 21.34 -9.17 4.03
C GLY A 190 21.51 -8.19 5.20
N GLY A 191 22.37 -8.53 6.16
CA GLY A 191 22.59 -7.73 7.38
C GLY A 191 21.63 -8.05 8.54
N GLN A 192 21.80 -7.35 9.67
CA GLN A 192 20.88 -7.43 10.82
C GLN A 192 19.68 -6.53 10.56
N GLN A 193 18.72 -7.04 9.79
CA GLN A 193 17.46 -6.36 9.53
C GLN A 193 16.42 -6.68 10.58
N ARG A 194 15.68 -5.67 11.03
CA ARG A 194 14.45 -5.86 11.80
C ARG A 194 13.31 -6.09 10.82
N LEU A 195 12.77 -7.30 10.84
CA LEU A 195 11.56 -7.61 10.10
C LEU A 195 10.38 -7.33 11.03
N ILE A 196 9.55 -6.37 10.63
CA ILE A 196 8.37 -5.99 11.38
C ILE A 196 7.15 -6.62 10.72
N PHE A 197 6.51 -7.53 11.45
CA PHE A 197 5.23 -8.11 11.06
C PHE A 197 4.13 -7.45 11.87
N VAL A 198 3.21 -6.77 11.19
CA VAL A 198 1.99 -6.28 11.83
C VAL A 198 0.95 -7.40 11.78
N TYR A 199 0.37 -7.72 12.93
CA TYR A 199 -0.71 -8.71 12.99
C TYR A 199 -1.90 -8.19 13.79
N LYS A 200 -3.08 -8.61 13.37
CA LYS A 200 -4.32 -8.39 14.11
C LYS A 200 -4.49 -9.56 15.07
N GLY A 201 -4.38 -9.30 16.38
CA GLY A 201 -4.63 -10.33 17.38
C GLY A 201 -6.05 -10.88 17.28
N THR A 202 -6.18 -12.20 17.11
CA THR A 202 -7.48 -12.90 17.05
C THR A 202 -7.52 -14.03 18.07
N ALA A 203 -8.68 -14.67 18.22
CA ALA A 203 -8.80 -15.86 19.06
C ALA A 203 -8.14 -17.10 18.45
N ALA A 204 -7.93 -17.12 17.12
CA ALA A 204 -7.40 -18.26 16.40
C ALA A 204 -5.88 -18.19 16.20
N ARG A 205 -5.28 -16.99 16.23
CA ARG A 205 -3.86 -16.78 16.00
C ARG A 205 -3.26 -15.80 17.01
N THR A 206 -2.34 -16.32 17.81
CA THR A 206 -1.57 -15.60 18.83
C THR A 206 -0.21 -15.14 18.28
N HIS A 207 0.49 -14.25 19.00
CA HIS A 207 1.87 -13.91 18.65
C HIS A 207 2.81 -15.11 18.70
N GLN A 208 2.54 -16.11 19.55
CA GLN A 208 3.36 -17.30 19.65
C GLN A 208 3.25 -18.15 18.38
N ASP A 209 2.05 -18.29 17.82
CA ASP A 209 1.85 -18.99 16.55
C ASP A 209 2.65 -18.32 15.42
N LEU A 210 2.76 -16.99 15.44
CA LEU A 210 3.58 -16.25 14.48
C LEU A 210 5.08 -16.47 14.71
N PHE A 211 5.57 -16.52 15.95
CA PHE A 211 6.98 -16.81 16.20
C PHE A 211 7.39 -18.23 15.78
N ASP A 212 6.50 -19.19 15.97
CA ASP A 212 6.75 -20.57 15.55
C ASP A 212 6.89 -20.67 14.01
N LEU A 213 6.18 -19.81 13.27
CA LEU A 213 6.27 -19.69 11.80
C LEU A 213 7.40 -18.78 11.30
N LEU A 214 7.88 -17.86 12.13
CA LEU A 214 8.85 -16.82 11.78
C LEU A 214 10.18 -17.02 12.56
N PRO A 215 10.94 -18.10 12.29
CA PRO A 215 12.11 -18.44 13.09
C PRO A 215 13.23 -17.38 13.02
N GLY A 216 13.98 -17.27 14.13
CA GLY A 216 15.08 -16.32 14.33
C GLY A 216 14.60 -14.99 14.92
N THR A 217 15.52 -14.04 15.16
CA THR A 217 15.18 -12.75 15.80
C THR A 217 14.28 -11.90 14.91
N LYS A 218 13.03 -11.68 15.32
CA LYS A 218 12.00 -10.94 14.59
C LYS A 218 11.18 -10.07 15.54
N GLU A 219 10.61 -9.01 15.00
CA GLU A 219 9.71 -8.12 15.74
C GLU A 219 8.28 -8.35 15.22
N VAL A 220 7.40 -8.81 16.11
CA VAL A 220 5.99 -8.99 15.81
C VAL A 220 5.21 -7.95 16.60
N ILE A 221 4.46 -7.14 15.88
CA ILE A 221 3.77 -5.98 16.42
C ILE A 221 2.27 -6.20 16.25
N SER A 222 1.56 -6.19 17.36
CA SER A 222 0.10 -6.31 17.38
C SER A 222 -0.58 -4.99 17.05
N THR A 223 -1.79 -5.05 16.49
CA THR A 223 -2.60 -3.86 16.17
C THR A 223 -3.02 -3.01 17.38
N ASP A 224 -2.93 -3.54 18.61
CA ASP A 224 -3.12 -2.79 19.86
C ASP A 224 -1.81 -2.16 20.39
N GLY A 225 -0.72 -2.30 19.64
CA GLY A 225 0.55 -1.62 19.91
C GLY A 225 1.52 -2.39 20.79
N LEU A 226 1.20 -3.63 21.17
CA LEU A 226 2.12 -4.48 21.91
C LEU A 226 3.18 -5.05 20.96
N VAL A 227 4.44 -4.85 21.33
CA VAL A 227 5.61 -5.35 20.64
C VAL A 227 6.05 -6.66 21.30
N TYR A 228 6.21 -7.69 20.48
CA TYR A 228 6.71 -8.99 20.88
C TYR A 228 8.04 -9.23 20.18
N LEU A 229 9.04 -9.70 20.92
CA LEU A 229 10.36 -10.05 20.41
C LEU A 229 10.57 -11.55 20.60
N SER A 230 11.04 -12.23 19.55
CA SER A 230 11.40 -13.67 19.55
C SER A 230 12.77 -13.94 20.17
#